data_AF-A0A1I7U0B6-F1
#
_entry.id   AF-A0A1I7U0B6-F1
#
_cell.length_a   1.000
_cell.length_b   1.000
_cell.length_c   1.000
_cell.angle_alpha   90.00
_cell.angle_beta   90.00
_cell.angle_gamma   90.00
#
_symmetry.space_group_name_H-M   'P 1'
#
loop_
_entity.id
_entity.type
_entity.pdbx_description
1 polymer ?
#
loop_
_entity_poly.entity_id
_entity_poly.type
_entity_poly.pdbx_seq_one_letter_code
_entity_poly.pdbx_strand_id
1 'polypeptide(L)'
;MDLEEYAEDASRERPLKVPRGLSRKLFLAKKIRTKVFKENISNPEEEEEEDFTAERVHSIQIGENHQADIEEWIGSEQDDDTQDRDVCIWRPPDSEIRKHAFVGTLISNQRKTEELEDMFYEAIEILVWRTTWRQFDGHITFEIALLKLMECGYSFCRFLNSVEECLEILPQRMKPLTIGQAEMLFKSLGNNQKSMRELQKTIMPQYHLGEIRPYIIQFCRYYNKTGRILVPCNCDSFLCYDQTFEPRYGCKNCTKHLKDTTEYKSDQLCLLCLTYEEITGESRQTKDILWDQEEAHLIEQWKRLESEMKKKIGREELLEILQHERIQRLTVDGVTDEDLNSLGSNHLGNSKKELIRKLQPFILPHFVKCQCEKNIRFTENEVRRYREAIINSNGRVREASNKLKVEVKLFFRFLEIYGPEHPIWKDCDNHEWREHEREVLPSTVNPLPDLMRPVKAKEGRKLKEPLKIQVNRLGETYPFLMWT
;
A
#
# COMPACT_ATOMS: atom_id res chain seq x y z
N MET A 1 -32.73 -34.99 39.69
CA MET A 1 -33.06 -36.35 39.22
C MET A 1 -31.90 -36.77 38.35
N ASP A 2 -31.19 -37.79 38.84
CA ASP A 2 -30.28 -38.75 38.21
C ASP A 2 -29.09 -38.19 37.42
N LEU A 3 -27.86 -38.19 37.97
CA LEU A 3 -26.88 -39.31 38.08
C LEU A 3 -26.47 -39.93 36.74
N GLU A 4 -25.22 -39.65 36.37
CA GLU A 4 -24.19 -40.58 35.87
C GLU A 4 -24.59 -41.64 34.81
N GLU A 5 -23.99 -41.58 33.61
CA GLU A 5 -23.05 -42.61 33.11
C GLU A 5 -22.52 -42.31 31.69
N TYR A 6 -21.35 -42.89 31.39
CA TYR A 6 -20.51 -42.89 30.16
C TYR A 6 -19.49 -41.74 30.05
N ALA A 7 -18.35 -41.84 30.74
CA ALA A 7 -17.18 -42.70 30.48
C ALA A 7 -16.27 -42.18 29.34
N GLU A 8 -15.09 -41.72 29.78
CA GLU A 8 -13.77 -41.75 29.14
C GLU A 8 -13.69 -41.81 27.60
N ASP A 9 -13.28 -40.67 27.01
CA ASP A 9 -12.46 -40.70 25.81
C ASP A 9 -11.27 -39.73 26.01
N ALA A 10 -10.25 -40.24 26.69
CA ALA A 10 -8.98 -39.57 26.90
C ALA A 10 -8.13 -39.64 25.62
N SER A 11 -8.47 -38.88 24.58
CA SER A 11 -7.54 -38.53 23.49
C SER A 11 -8.09 -37.49 22.52
N ARG A 12 -8.10 -36.20 22.88
CA ARG A 12 -8.05 -35.10 21.91
C ARG A 12 -7.76 -33.74 22.55
N GLU A 13 -6.61 -33.64 23.22
CA GLU A 13 -5.91 -32.36 23.27
C GLU A 13 -5.47 -32.01 21.84
N ARG A 14 -6.22 -31.14 21.16
CA ARG A 14 -5.63 -30.28 20.11
C ARG A 14 -5.37 -28.94 20.77
N PRO A 15 -4.15 -28.68 21.27
CA PRO A 15 -3.78 -27.33 21.64
C PRO A 15 -3.96 -26.44 20.40
N LEU A 16 -4.61 -25.29 20.60
CA LEU A 16 -4.66 -24.17 19.67
C LEU A 16 -3.28 -24.00 19.02
N LYS A 17 -3.16 -24.28 17.72
CA LYS A 17 -2.00 -23.88 16.93
C LYS A 17 -2.11 -22.38 16.66
N VAL A 18 -1.90 -21.58 17.70
CA VAL A 18 -1.38 -20.22 17.55
C VAL A 18 -0.07 -20.36 16.78
N PRO A 19 0.15 -19.63 15.68
CA PRO A 19 1.46 -19.58 15.04
C PRO A 19 2.51 -19.21 16.08
N ARG A 20 3.36 -20.17 16.44
CA ARG A 20 4.51 -19.98 17.34
C ARG A 20 5.52 -19.07 16.63
N GLY A 21 5.27 -17.78 16.72
CA GLY A 21 6.13 -16.70 16.20
C GLY A 21 5.88 -15.36 16.87
N LEU A 22 4.73 -15.17 17.53
CA LEU A 22 4.29 -13.89 18.06
C LEU A 22 4.82 -13.49 19.44
N SER A 23 5.54 -14.36 20.18
CA SER A 23 5.73 -14.11 21.62
C SER A 23 7.17 -14.04 22.15
N ARG A 24 8.23 -14.16 21.32
CA ARG A 24 9.62 -14.21 21.88
C ARG A 24 10.75 -13.53 21.09
N LYS A 25 10.56 -12.99 19.89
CA LYS A 25 11.66 -12.40 19.10
C LYS A 25 11.63 -10.88 18.90
N LEU A 26 10.65 -10.15 19.46
CA LEU A 26 10.64 -8.68 19.42
C LEU A 26 11.38 -8.00 20.58
N PHE A 27 11.85 -8.75 21.59
CA PHE A 27 12.40 -8.14 22.83
C PHE A 27 13.93 -8.15 22.97
N LEU A 28 14.69 -8.53 21.94
CA LEU A 28 16.16 -8.52 22.00
C LEU A 28 16.79 -8.01 20.69
N ALA A 29 16.68 -6.71 20.43
CA ALA A 29 17.60 -6.03 19.51
C ALA A 29 17.76 -4.54 19.86
N LYS A 30 18.83 -4.28 20.61
CA LYS A 30 19.69 -3.08 20.60
C LYS A 30 19.04 -1.70 20.76
N LYS A 31 19.21 -1.16 21.97
CA LYS A 31 19.54 0.25 22.24
C LYS A 31 20.38 0.83 21.09
N ILE A 32 19.76 1.56 20.18
CA ILE A 32 20.47 2.48 19.29
C ILE A 32 20.78 3.69 20.16
N ARG A 33 22.06 3.86 20.51
CA ARG A 33 22.57 5.11 21.08
C ARG A 33 22.28 6.22 20.07
N THR A 34 21.37 7.12 20.42
CA THR A 34 21.25 8.43 19.80
C THR A 34 22.57 9.16 20.03
N LYS A 35 23.45 9.17 19.03
CA LYS A 35 24.59 10.10 19.01
C LYS A 35 24.00 11.49 18.77
N VAL A 36 23.83 12.22 19.85
CA VAL A 36 23.69 13.67 19.84
C VAL A 36 24.93 14.22 19.12
N PHE A 37 24.73 14.77 17.92
CA PHE A 37 25.71 15.63 17.28
C PHE A 37 25.73 16.93 18.08
N LYS A 38 26.65 17.03 19.04
CA LYS A 38 27.07 18.32 19.60
C LYS A 38 27.95 18.97 18.54
N GLU A 39 27.40 19.94 17.83
CA GLU A 39 28.24 20.90 17.12
C GLU A 39 28.93 21.77 18.17
N ASN A 40 30.26 21.71 18.13
CA ASN A 40 31.13 22.57 18.91
C ASN A 40 30.99 23.99 18.38
N ILE A 41 30.54 24.89 19.24
CA ILE A 41 30.76 26.32 19.09
C ILE A 41 32.25 26.56 19.35
N SER A 42 33.00 26.84 18.29
CA SER A 42 34.30 27.47 18.36
C SER A 42 34.22 28.79 17.61
N ASN A 43 34.50 29.88 18.34
CA ASN A 43 34.58 31.26 17.86
C ASN A 43 35.30 31.38 16.51
N PRO A 44 34.82 32.25 15.61
CA PRO A 44 35.65 32.78 14.54
C PRO A 44 36.39 34.02 15.05
N GLU A 45 37.72 33.93 15.11
CA GLU A 45 38.59 35.10 14.97
C GLU A 45 38.69 35.44 13.47
N GLU A 46 38.54 36.74 13.23
CA GLU A 46 39.00 37.59 12.11
C GLU A 46 39.66 36.90 10.90
N GLU A 47 39.14 37.15 9.69
CA GLU A 47 39.88 37.94 8.69
C GLU A 47 39.07 38.18 7.40
N GLU A 48 39.11 39.46 7.01
CA GLU A 48 39.13 40.04 5.66
C GLU A 48 37.83 40.11 4.83
N GLU A 49 37.33 41.35 4.81
CA GLU A 49 36.34 41.92 3.91
C GLU A 49 36.80 41.84 2.44
N GLU A 50 36.08 41.07 1.62
CA GLU A 50 36.04 41.32 0.17
C GLU A 50 34.70 41.98 -0.19
N ASP A 51 34.85 43.19 -0.72
CA ASP A 51 33.85 44.14 -1.22
C ASP A 51 32.97 43.52 -2.33
N PHE A 52 31.75 43.09 -1.95
CA PHE A 52 30.66 42.79 -2.88
C PHE A 52 29.68 43.97 -2.94
N THR A 53 29.93 44.83 -3.93
CA THR A 53 28.95 45.36 -4.89
C THR A 53 27.56 45.71 -4.37
N ALA A 54 27.22 46.99 -4.51
CA ALA A 54 25.88 47.57 -4.43
C ALA A 54 24.77 46.68 -5.02
N GLU A 55 24.07 45.94 -4.15
CA GLU A 55 22.79 45.31 -4.44
C GLU A 55 21.72 45.87 -3.49
N ARG A 56 20.65 46.38 -4.10
CA ARG A 56 19.49 47.08 -3.53
C ARG A 56 19.18 46.72 -2.07
N VAL A 57 19.54 47.61 -1.15
CA VAL A 57 18.91 47.65 0.17
C VAL A 57 17.46 48.06 -0.05
N HIS A 58 16.54 47.08 -0.06
CA HIS A 58 15.12 47.38 0.00
C HIS A 58 14.87 48.09 1.34
N SER A 59 14.42 49.35 1.28
CA SER A 59 14.12 50.11 2.49
C SER A 59 12.95 49.46 3.23
N ILE A 60 13.15 49.18 4.52
CA ILE A 60 12.06 48.76 5.40
C ILE A 60 11.09 49.93 5.48
N GLN A 61 9.84 49.70 5.09
CA GLN A 61 8.80 50.72 5.15
C GLN A 61 8.24 50.78 6.56
N ILE A 62 8.34 51.95 7.18
CA ILE A 62 7.84 52.25 8.53
C ILE A 62 6.64 53.19 8.38
N GLY A 63 5.56 52.90 9.11
CA GLY A 63 4.35 53.72 9.15
C GLY A 63 3.12 52.84 9.38
N GLU A 64 2.00 53.49 9.71
CA GLU A 64 0.72 52.85 10.05
C GLU A 64 0.25 51.82 9.02
N ASN A 65 0.56 52.01 7.73
CA ASN A 65 0.17 51.07 6.66
C ASN A 65 1.07 49.82 6.55
N HIS A 66 2.15 49.73 7.33
CA HIS A 66 3.19 48.68 7.22
C HIS A 66 3.50 48.03 8.57
N GLN A 67 3.20 48.71 9.68
CA GLN A 67 3.35 48.19 11.03
C GLN A 67 2.07 47.44 11.42
N ALA A 68 2.22 46.30 12.11
CA ALA A 68 1.08 45.59 12.66
C ALA A 68 0.50 46.38 13.84
N ASP A 69 -0.82 46.42 13.92
CA ASP A 69 -1.51 46.89 15.13
C ASP A 69 -1.19 45.90 16.26
N ILE A 70 -0.53 46.40 17.30
CA ILE A 70 -0.19 45.59 18.47
C ILE A 70 -1.46 45.50 19.31
N GLU A 71 -2.07 44.30 19.31
CA GLU A 71 -3.22 44.01 20.14
C GLU A 71 -2.89 44.28 21.61
N GLU A 72 -3.80 44.97 22.30
CA GLU A 72 -3.65 45.23 23.73
C GLU A 72 -3.65 43.91 24.50
N TRP A 73 -2.93 43.88 25.63
CA TRP A 73 -2.91 42.70 26.48
C TRP A 73 -4.31 42.45 27.06
N ILE A 74 -5.01 41.49 26.47
CA ILE A 74 -6.30 41.01 26.95
C ILE A 74 -6.05 39.86 27.94
N GLY A 75 -6.66 39.91 29.13
CA GLY A 75 -6.57 38.84 30.12
C GLY A 75 -7.26 37.55 29.66
N SER A 76 -6.98 36.42 30.32
CA SER A 76 -7.38 35.05 29.93
C SER A 76 -8.90 34.76 29.88
N GLU A 77 -9.77 35.77 29.95
CA GLU A 77 -11.22 35.63 30.03
C GLU A 77 -11.98 36.10 28.77
N GLN A 78 -11.27 36.52 27.72
CA GLN A 78 -11.85 37.01 26.45
C GLN A 78 -11.41 36.18 25.22
N ASP A 79 -11.19 34.88 25.39
CA ASP A 79 -11.06 33.94 24.25
C ASP A 79 -12.46 33.57 23.75
N ASP A 80 -13.14 34.51 23.09
CA ASP A 80 -14.33 34.21 22.30
C ASP A 80 -13.89 33.70 20.90
N ASP A 81 -14.44 32.56 20.50
CA ASP A 81 -14.48 32.02 19.13
C ASP A 81 -13.29 31.19 18.56
N THR A 82 -12.50 30.52 19.40
CA THR A 82 -11.54 29.50 18.88
C THR A 82 -12.21 28.19 18.44
N GLN A 83 -13.47 27.93 18.82
CA GLN A 83 -14.18 26.69 18.46
C GLN A 83 -14.49 26.58 16.96
N ASP A 84 -14.63 27.70 16.26
CA ASP A 84 -14.98 27.73 14.83
C ASP A 84 -13.76 27.61 13.89
N ARG A 85 -12.52 27.73 14.42
CA ARG A 85 -11.29 27.71 13.60
C ARG A 85 -10.67 26.33 13.44
N ASP A 86 -10.77 25.48 14.46
CA ASP A 86 -10.05 24.21 14.53
C ASP A 86 -10.97 23.02 14.79
N VAL A 87 -10.75 21.92 14.05
CA VAL A 87 -11.41 20.63 14.30
C VAL A 87 -10.46 19.72 15.08
N CYS A 88 -10.88 19.28 16.27
CA CYS A 88 -10.14 18.29 17.03
C CYS A 88 -10.21 16.92 16.33
N ILE A 89 -9.10 16.47 15.73
CA ILE A 89 -8.99 15.16 15.07
C ILE A 89 -8.66 14.05 16.07
N TRP A 90 -7.89 14.37 17.12
CA TRP A 90 -7.45 13.41 18.12
C TRP A 90 -7.31 14.05 19.49
N ARG A 91 -7.87 13.40 20.51
CA ARG A 91 -7.61 13.70 21.92
C ARG A 91 -6.95 12.48 22.55
N PRO A 92 -5.75 12.58 23.15
CA PRO A 92 -5.16 11.44 23.83
C PRO A 92 -6.12 10.91 24.91
N PRO A 93 -6.54 9.63 24.83
CA PRO A 93 -7.43 9.05 25.83
C PRO A 93 -6.68 8.84 27.15
N ASP A 94 -7.38 8.98 28.26
CA ASP A 94 -6.85 8.65 29.57
C ASP A 94 -6.66 7.13 29.76
N SER A 95 -6.07 6.75 30.89
CA SER A 95 -5.80 5.35 31.26
C SER A 95 -7.06 4.49 31.25
N GLU A 96 -8.18 5.00 31.75
CA GLU A 96 -9.43 4.23 31.85
C GLU A 96 -10.07 4.01 30.48
N ILE A 97 -10.09 5.04 29.62
CA ILE A 97 -10.57 4.94 28.24
C ILE A 97 -9.72 3.93 27.45
N ARG A 98 -8.39 3.95 27.61
CA ARG A 98 -7.50 3.00 26.94
C ARG A 98 -7.81 1.55 27.31
N LYS A 99 -8.16 1.27 28.56
CA LYS A 99 -8.58 -0.07 29.02
C LYS A 99 -9.96 -0.41 28.48
N HIS A 100 -10.90 0.53 28.57
CA HIS A 100 -12.29 0.37 28.13
C HIS A 100 -12.42 0.15 26.61
N ALA A 101 -11.44 0.59 25.80
CA ALA A 101 -11.39 0.38 24.36
C ALA A 101 -11.52 -1.10 23.94
N PHE A 102 -11.07 -2.03 24.80
CA PHE A 102 -11.07 -3.47 24.57
C PHE A 102 -12.32 -4.19 25.09
N VAL A 103 -13.27 -3.49 25.72
CA VAL A 103 -14.49 -4.11 26.24
C VAL A 103 -15.28 -4.77 25.11
N GLY A 104 -15.68 -6.02 25.32
CA GLY A 104 -16.37 -6.84 24.32
C GLY A 104 -15.42 -7.59 23.38
N THR A 105 -14.10 -7.53 23.61
CA THR A 105 -13.12 -8.33 22.89
C THR A 105 -12.68 -9.55 23.71
N LEU A 106 -12.20 -10.60 23.04
CA LEU A 106 -11.49 -11.72 23.65
C LEU A 106 -10.16 -11.28 24.29
N ILE A 107 -9.57 -10.17 23.84
CA ILE A 107 -8.31 -9.62 24.35
C ILE A 107 -8.50 -9.18 25.82
N SER A 108 -9.60 -8.51 26.15
CA SER A 108 -9.88 -8.08 27.53
C SER A 108 -10.05 -9.26 28.49
N ASN A 109 -10.43 -10.44 27.99
CA ASN A 109 -10.61 -11.64 28.81
C ASN A 109 -9.30 -12.40 29.07
N GLN A 110 -8.28 -12.17 28.24
CA GLN A 110 -7.02 -12.93 28.26
C GLN A 110 -5.85 -12.16 28.87
N ARG A 111 -6.00 -10.85 29.08
CA ARG A 111 -4.92 -9.93 29.42
C ARG A 111 -5.22 -9.18 30.71
N LYS A 112 -4.16 -8.80 31.42
CA LYS A 112 -4.27 -7.92 32.59
C LYS A 112 -4.55 -6.50 32.13
N THR A 113 -5.21 -5.72 33.00
CA THR A 113 -5.60 -4.34 32.74
C THR A 113 -4.41 -3.43 32.35
N GLU A 114 -3.26 -3.61 33.00
CA GLU A 114 -2.02 -2.86 32.69
C GLU A 114 -1.50 -3.19 31.27
N GLU A 115 -1.55 -4.45 30.86
CA GLU A 115 -1.15 -4.87 29.50
C GLU A 115 -2.09 -4.26 28.44
N LEU A 116 -3.38 -4.14 28.73
CA LEU A 116 -4.34 -3.51 27.82
C LEU A 116 -4.04 -2.03 27.58
N GLU A 117 -3.68 -1.30 28.64
CA GLU A 117 -3.32 0.11 28.55
C GLU A 117 -2.07 0.32 27.66
N ASP A 118 -1.03 -0.49 27.87
CA ASP A 118 0.21 -0.42 27.09
C ASP A 118 0.00 -0.80 25.62
N MET A 119 -0.90 -1.75 25.35
CA MET A 119 -1.20 -2.24 24.00
C MET A 119 -2.10 -1.30 23.18
N PHE A 120 -2.69 -0.26 23.78
CA PHE A 120 -3.73 0.55 23.14
C PHE A 120 -3.28 1.16 21.80
N TYR A 121 -2.10 1.79 21.75
CA TYR A 121 -1.62 2.43 20.52
C TYR A 121 -1.19 1.41 19.45
N GLU A 122 -0.64 0.27 19.85
CA GLU A 122 -0.36 -0.84 18.93
C GLU A 122 -1.67 -1.42 18.35
N ALA A 123 -2.72 -1.49 19.17
CA ALA A 123 -4.04 -1.91 18.72
C ALA A 123 -4.65 -0.91 17.74
N ILE A 124 -4.41 0.40 17.86
CA ILE A 124 -4.80 1.38 16.83
C ILE A 124 -4.13 1.08 15.50
N GLU A 125 -2.83 0.81 15.47
CA GLU A 125 -2.12 0.49 14.24
C GLU A 125 -2.73 -0.73 13.52
N ILE A 126 -3.09 -1.76 14.27
CA ILE A 126 -3.57 -3.03 13.72
C ILE A 126 -5.09 -3.01 13.45
N LEU A 127 -5.90 -2.66 14.45
CA LEU A 127 -7.36 -2.77 14.40
C LEU A 127 -7.99 -1.60 13.66
N VAL A 128 -7.37 -0.42 13.72
CA VAL A 128 -7.88 0.80 13.08
C VAL A 128 -7.16 0.99 11.75
N TRP A 129 -5.88 1.36 11.78
CA TRP A 129 -5.17 1.79 10.58
C TRP A 129 -5.05 0.68 9.53
N ARG A 130 -4.47 -0.47 9.86
CA ARG A 130 -4.29 -1.56 8.89
C ARG A 130 -5.61 -2.02 8.30
N THR A 131 -6.62 -2.17 9.15
CA THR A 131 -7.93 -2.67 8.75
C THR A 131 -8.61 -1.70 7.79
N THR A 132 -8.67 -0.39 8.10
CA THR A 132 -9.29 0.59 7.21
C THR A 132 -8.48 0.81 5.95
N TRP A 133 -7.20 1.12 6.10
CA TRP A 133 -6.36 1.52 4.98
C TRP A 133 -6.25 0.42 3.92
N ARG A 134 -6.17 -0.86 4.34
CA ARG A 134 -6.17 -1.97 3.39
C ARG A 134 -7.56 -2.31 2.84
N GLN A 135 -8.62 -2.17 3.63
CA GLN A 135 -9.96 -2.51 3.16
C GLN A 135 -10.49 -1.49 2.13
N PHE A 136 -10.17 -0.21 2.34
CA PHE A 136 -10.66 0.91 1.54
C PHE A 136 -9.60 1.46 0.59
N ASP A 137 -8.46 0.77 0.43
CA ASP A 137 -7.31 1.22 -0.37
C ASP A 137 -6.94 2.69 -0.11
N GLY A 138 -6.91 3.06 1.18
CA GLY A 138 -6.56 4.38 1.68
C GLY A 138 -7.55 5.49 1.34
N HIS A 139 -8.74 5.18 0.84
CA HIS A 139 -9.81 6.14 0.64
C HIS A 139 -10.29 6.75 1.97
N ILE A 140 -10.42 5.93 3.00
CA ILE A 140 -10.51 6.38 4.38
C ILE A 140 -9.09 6.59 4.90
N THR A 141 -8.69 7.86 5.11
CA THR A 141 -7.35 8.19 5.62
C THR A 141 -7.21 7.85 7.10
N PHE A 142 -5.98 7.82 7.60
CA PHE A 142 -5.74 7.49 9.00
C PHE A 142 -6.33 8.53 9.94
N GLU A 143 -6.27 9.81 9.57
CA GLU A 143 -6.84 10.93 10.33
C GLU A 143 -8.36 10.79 10.48
N ILE A 144 -9.06 10.43 9.40
CA ILE A 144 -10.51 10.21 9.42
C ILE A 144 -10.85 8.97 10.24
N ALA A 145 -10.06 7.90 10.13
CA ALA A 145 -10.23 6.71 10.96
C ALA A 145 -10.02 7.01 12.46
N LEU A 146 -9.06 7.86 12.81
CA LEU A 146 -8.83 8.29 14.19
C LEU A 146 -9.97 9.16 14.72
N LEU A 147 -10.47 10.11 13.92
CA LEU A 147 -11.66 10.90 14.26
C LEU A 147 -12.86 9.99 14.53
N LYS A 148 -13.11 9.02 13.64
CA LYS A 148 -14.19 8.05 13.81
C LYS A 148 -14.01 7.17 15.05
N LEU A 149 -12.77 6.77 15.37
CA LEU A 149 -12.47 6.04 16.60
C LEU A 149 -12.81 6.88 17.84
N MET A 150 -12.46 8.17 17.82
CA MET A 150 -12.79 9.11 18.91
C MET A 150 -14.31 9.29 19.06
N GLU A 151 -15.06 9.44 17.96
CA GLU A 151 -16.54 9.48 17.97
C GLU A 151 -17.16 8.19 18.54
N CYS A 152 -16.49 7.05 18.33
CA CYS A 152 -16.89 5.76 18.90
C CYS A 152 -16.52 5.61 20.38
N GLY A 153 -16.01 6.65 21.04
CA GLY A 153 -15.51 6.59 22.42
C GLY A 153 -14.32 5.64 22.57
N TYR A 154 -13.48 5.56 21.53
CA TYR A 154 -12.30 4.69 21.45
C TYR A 154 -12.58 3.19 21.47
N SER A 155 -13.84 2.75 21.35
CA SER A 155 -14.18 1.33 21.26
C SER A 155 -13.86 0.74 19.89
N PHE A 156 -12.96 -0.24 19.84
CA PHE A 156 -12.59 -0.92 18.60
C PHE A 156 -13.77 -1.66 17.96
N CYS A 157 -14.61 -2.30 18.77
CA CYS A 157 -15.80 -3.01 18.27
C CYS A 157 -16.81 -2.05 17.64
N ARG A 158 -17.08 -0.90 18.26
CA ARG A 158 -17.98 0.12 17.70
C ARG A 158 -17.41 0.73 16.43
N PHE A 159 -16.11 1.02 16.42
CA PHE A 159 -15.41 1.53 15.25
C PHE A 159 -15.54 0.58 14.05
N LEU A 160 -15.21 -0.71 14.21
CA LEU A 160 -15.27 -1.68 13.12
C LEU A 160 -16.68 -1.91 12.55
N ASN A 161 -17.71 -1.63 13.34
CA ASN A 161 -19.13 -1.73 12.93
C ASN A 161 -19.63 -0.48 12.18
N SER A 162 -18.96 0.67 12.31
CA SER A 162 -19.47 1.98 11.85
C SER A 162 -18.51 2.75 10.95
N VAL A 163 -17.30 2.25 10.71
CA VAL A 163 -16.28 2.98 9.93
C VAL A 163 -16.70 3.30 8.50
N GLU A 164 -17.63 2.53 7.94
CA GLU A 164 -18.27 2.81 6.66
C GLU A 164 -18.99 4.16 6.60
N GLU A 165 -19.48 4.68 7.73
CA GLU A 165 -20.17 5.98 7.79
C GLU A 165 -19.28 7.13 7.31
N CYS A 166 -17.95 6.97 7.40
CA CYS A 166 -17.01 7.94 6.84
C CYS A 166 -17.16 8.12 5.32
N LEU A 167 -17.72 7.15 4.60
CA LEU A 167 -17.88 7.22 3.15
C LEU A 167 -18.91 8.26 2.70
N GLU A 168 -19.83 8.67 3.58
CA GLU A 168 -20.86 9.67 3.24
C GLU A 168 -20.28 11.07 3.05
N ILE A 169 -19.22 11.39 3.80
CA ILE A 169 -18.58 12.72 3.78
C ILE A 169 -17.33 12.75 2.90
N LEU A 170 -16.83 11.59 2.49
CA LEU A 170 -15.63 11.48 1.69
C LEU A 170 -15.93 11.80 0.21
N PRO A 171 -15.00 12.46 -0.50
CA PRO A 171 -15.11 12.62 -1.94
C PRO A 171 -15.15 11.24 -2.61
N GLN A 172 -15.72 11.17 -3.82
CA GLN A 172 -15.73 9.94 -4.59
C GLN A 172 -14.31 9.37 -4.74
N ARG A 173 -14.20 8.04 -4.68
CA ARG A 173 -12.94 7.36 -4.90
C ARG A 173 -12.36 7.73 -6.27
N MET A 174 -11.06 8.02 -6.28
CA MET A 174 -10.34 8.31 -7.52
C MET A 174 -10.39 7.10 -8.45
N LYS A 175 -10.97 7.28 -9.64
CA LYS A 175 -10.93 6.27 -10.69
C LYS A 175 -9.47 5.96 -11.06
N PRO A 176 -9.12 4.74 -11.47
CA PRO A 176 -7.77 4.44 -11.96
C PRO A 176 -7.50 5.18 -13.28
N LEU A 177 -6.24 5.55 -13.52
CA LEU A 177 -5.81 6.02 -14.83
C LEU A 177 -6.04 4.96 -15.88
N THR A 178 -6.22 5.34 -17.14
CA THR A 178 -6.07 4.38 -18.23
C THR A 178 -4.59 4.06 -18.47
N ILE A 179 -4.29 2.90 -19.05
CA ILE A 179 -2.90 2.53 -19.44
C ILE A 179 -2.27 3.64 -20.32
N GLY A 180 -3.05 4.20 -21.25
CA GLY A 180 -2.58 5.29 -22.10
C GLY A 180 -2.20 6.55 -21.31
N GLN A 181 -2.96 6.91 -20.28
CA GLN A 181 -2.64 8.05 -19.41
C GLN A 181 -1.40 7.76 -18.55
N ALA A 182 -1.29 6.56 -17.98
CA ALA A 182 -0.13 6.17 -17.18
C ALA A 182 1.18 6.20 -18.01
N GLU A 183 1.14 5.77 -19.27
CA GLU A 183 2.27 5.88 -20.20
C GLU A 183 2.69 7.34 -20.43
N MET A 184 1.72 8.23 -20.67
CA MET A 184 2.00 9.66 -20.86
C MET A 184 2.59 10.28 -19.60
N LEU A 185 2.02 9.93 -18.44
CA LEU A 185 2.49 10.42 -17.15
C LEU A 185 3.94 10.01 -16.92
N PHE A 186 4.24 8.72 -17.10
CA PHE A 186 5.60 8.20 -17.01
C PHE A 186 6.56 8.93 -17.94
N LYS A 187 6.19 9.13 -19.21
CA LYS A 187 6.99 9.90 -20.18
C LYS A 187 7.24 11.32 -19.69
N SER A 188 6.18 12.03 -19.28
CA SER A 188 6.24 13.43 -18.83
C SER A 188 7.10 13.64 -17.59
N LEU A 189 7.01 12.75 -16.61
CA LEU A 189 7.79 12.83 -15.38
C LEU A 189 9.30 12.64 -15.59
N GLY A 190 9.72 11.99 -16.68
CA GLY A 190 11.15 11.87 -17.00
C GLY A 190 11.75 13.10 -17.65
N ASN A 191 10.92 14.02 -18.14
CA ASN A 191 11.37 15.20 -18.88
C ASN A 191 11.29 16.48 -18.03
N ASN A 192 10.83 16.42 -16.78
CA ASN A 192 10.73 17.53 -15.80
C ASN A 192 10.09 18.85 -16.29
N GLN A 193 9.28 18.80 -17.36
CA GLN A 193 8.87 20.02 -18.08
C GLN A 193 7.42 20.47 -17.87
N LYS A 194 6.59 19.74 -17.13
CA LYS A 194 5.16 20.09 -16.99
C LYS A 194 4.78 20.47 -15.57
N SER A 195 4.12 21.61 -15.45
CA SER A 195 3.38 22.01 -14.25
C SER A 195 2.19 21.10 -13.98
N MET A 196 1.66 21.13 -12.75
CA MET A 196 0.48 20.35 -12.35
C MET A 196 -0.76 20.67 -13.21
N ARG A 197 -0.95 21.94 -13.58
CA ARG A 197 -2.03 22.39 -14.46
C ARG A 197 -1.91 21.80 -15.86
N GLU A 198 -0.70 21.70 -16.39
CA GLU A 198 -0.47 21.10 -17.71
C GLU A 198 -0.67 19.59 -17.67
N LEU A 199 -0.27 18.92 -16.57
CA LEU A 199 -0.54 17.50 -16.37
C LEU A 199 -2.05 17.21 -16.31
N GLN A 200 -2.81 18.03 -15.59
CA GLN A 200 -4.28 17.96 -15.57
C GLN A 200 -4.85 18.08 -16.99
N LYS A 201 -4.55 19.17 -17.69
CA LYS A 201 -5.12 19.45 -19.02
C LYS A 201 -4.75 18.39 -20.07
N THR A 202 -3.54 17.83 -19.99
CA THR A 202 -3.01 16.98 -21.08
C THR A 202 -3.06 15.48 -20.82
N ILE A 203 -3.06 15.06 -19.55
CA ILE A 203 -2.93 13.64 -19.17
C ILE A 203 -4.07 13.20 -18.27
N MET A 204 -4.46 14.01 -17.29
CA MET A 204 -5.39 13.64 -16.22
C MET A 204 -6.58 14.61 -16.15
N PRO A 205 -7.34 14.83 -17.25
CA PRO A 205 -8.39 15.85 -17.29
C PRO A 205 -9.56 15.53 -16.35
N GLN A 206 -9.76 14.25 -16.02
CA GLN A 206 -10.81 13.80 -15.12
C GLN A 206 -10.51 14.00 -13.63
N TYR A 207 -9.33 14.53 -13.28
CA TYR A 207 -8.91 14.73 -11.89
C TYR A 207 -8.85 16.21 -11.53
N HIS A 208 -9.14 16.51 -10.28
CA HIS A 208 -8.91 17.82 -9.67
C HIS A 208 -7.44 18.01 -9.32
N LEU A 209 -6.96 19.26 -9.32
CA LEU A 209 -5.55 19.57 -9.01
C LEU A 209 -5.08 19.02 -7.66
N GLY A 210 -5.97 19.00 -6.66
CA GLY A 210 -5.69 18.43 -5.34
C GLY A 210 -5.42 16.93 -5.35
N GLU A 211 -5.96 16.20 -6.32
CA GLU A 211 -5.83 14.74 -6.44
C GLU A 211 -4.58 14.32 -7.23
N ILE A 212 -4.18 15.15 -8.20
CA ILE A 212 -3.06 14.82 -9.10
C ILE A 212 -1.74 14.77 -8.33
N ARG A 213 -1.52 15.65 -7.35
CA ARG A 213 -0.24 15.68 -6.60
C ARG A 213 -0.04 14.41 -5.75
N PRO A 214 -0.99 14.00 -4.89
CA PRO A 214 -0.91 12.72 -4.19
C PRO A 214 -0.72 11.55 -5.14
N TYR A 215 -1.44 11.53 -6.27
CA TYR A 215 -1.31 10.48 -7.27
C TYR A 215 0.10 10.42 -7.86
N ILE A 216 0.69 11.55 -8.26
CA ILE A 216 2.05 11.60 -8.81
C ILE A 216 3.07 11.14 -7.77
N ILE A 217 2.94 11.55 -6.51
CA ILE A 217 3.83 11.11 -5.43
C ILE A 217 3.79 9.58 -5.32
N GLN A 218 2.59 9.01 -5.28
CA GLN A 218 2.42 7.55 -5.25
C GLN A 218 2.97 6.91 -6.52
N PHE A 219 2.67 7.43 -7.72
CA PHE A 219 3.17 6.89 -8.97
C PHE A 219 4.70 6.88 -9.03
N CYS A 220 5.34 7.99 -8.65
CA CYS A 220 6.80 8.11 -8.58
C CYS A 220 7.40 7.16 -7.55
N ARG A 221 6.74 6.91 -6.42
CA ARG A 221 7.21 5.95 -5.41
C ARG A 221 7.39 4.55 -5.98
N TYR A 222 6.56 4.14 -6.93
CA TYR A 222 6.58 2.79 -7.51
C TYR A 222 7.34 2.72 -8.84
N TYR A 223 7.29 3.78 -9.64
CA TYR A 223 7.78 3.79 -11.02
C TYR A 223 8.87 4.84 -11.27
N ASN A 224 9.68 5.17 -10.25
CA ASN A 224 10.75 6.16 -10.41
C ASN A 224 11.75 5.73 -11.51
N LYS A 225 11.84 6.53 -12.57
CA LYS A 225 12.75 6.33 -13.71
C LYS A 225 14.22 6.26 -13.34
N THR A 226 14.63 6.89 -12.24
CA THR A 226 16.04 6.98 -11.86
C THR A 226 16.59 5.69 -11.25
N GLY A 227 15.74 4.73 -10.86
CA GLY A 227 16.16 3.51 -10.16
C GLY A 227 16.85 3.76 -8.80
N ARG A 228 16.98 5.03 -8.38
CA ARG A 228 17.69 5.44 -7.16
C ARG A 228 16.88 5.17 -5.89
N ILE A 229 15.56 5.20 -6.01
CA ILE A 229 14.65 4.87 -4.91
C ILE A 229 14.25 3.42 -5.09
N LEU A 230 14.98 2.52 -4.43
CA LEU A 230 14.47 1.18 -4.20
C LEU A 230 13.23 1.31 -3.31
N VAL A 231 12.12 0.67 -3.65
CA VAL A 231 10.97 0.60 -2.73
C VAL A 231 11.49 -0.05 -1.43
N PRO A 232 11.42 0.63 -0.28
CA PRO A 232 11.95 0.08 0.97
C PRO A 232 11.19 -1.19 1.37
N CYS A 233 11.91 -2.16 1.93
CA CYS A 233 11.32 -3.36 2.55
C CYS A 233 10.37 -2.90 3.64
N ASN A 234 9.10 -3.25 3.50
CA ASN A 234 8.08 -3.02 4.51
C ASN A 234 7.75 -4.33 5.25
N CYS A 235 8.57 -5.37 5.07
CA CYS A 235 8.52 -6.67 5.76
C CYS A 235 8.04 -6.63 7.21
N ASP A 236 8.65 -5.72 7.98
CA ASP A 236 8.50 -5.64 9.42
C ASP A 236 7.36 -4.68 9.83
N SER A 237 6.68 -4.04 8.87
CA SER A 237 5.53 -3.17 9.14
C SER A 237 4.24 -3.98 9.27
N PHE A 238 3.41 -3.64 10.26
CA PHE A 238 2.13 -4.28 10.51
C PHE A 238 1.14 -4.16 9.33
N LEU A 239 1.31 -3.13 8.49
CA LEU A 239 0.55 -2.95 7.24
C LEU A 239 0.81 -4.07 6.22
N CYS A 240 1.91 -4.81 6.40
CA CYS A 240 2.48 -5.71 5.40
C CYS A 240 2.28 -7.19 5.71
N TYR A 241 1.57 -7.50 6.80
CA TYR A 241 1.22 -8.87 7.11
C TYR A 241 0.27 -9.42 6.04
N ASP A 242 0.72 -10.49 5.39
CA ASP A 242 -0.11 -11.19 4.41
C ASP A 242 -1.36 -11.73 5.09
N GLN A 243 -2.49 -11.18 4.67
CA GLN A 243 -3.83 -11.57 5.06
C GLN A 243 -4.67 -11.57 3.80
N THR A 244 -5.27 -12.72 3.51
CA THR A 244 -6.22 -12.88 2.42
C THR A 244 -7.58 -12.41 2.94
N PHE A 245 -8.22 -11.52 2.19
CA PHE A 245 -9.54 -11.02 2.51
C PHE A 245 -10.25 -10.60 1.22
N GLU A 246 -11.58 -10.57 1.26
CA GLU A 246 -12.41 -10.14 0.14
C GLU A 246 -12.67 -8.63 0.17
N PRO A 247 -12.86 -7.95 -0.97
CA PRO A 247 -13.48 -6.63 -0.95
C PRO A 247 -14.90 -6.73 -0.36
N ARG A 248 -15.44 -5.63 0.18
CA ARG A 248 -16.72 -5.69 0.90
C ARG A 248 -17.87 -6.21 0.03
N TYR A 249 -17.92 -5.83 -1.24
CA TYR A 249 -18.93 -6.33 -2.19
C TYR A 249 -18.80 -7.84 -2.51
N GLY A 250 -17.65 -8.44 -2.21
CA GLY A 250 -17.39 -9.88 -2.29
C GLY A 250 -17.53 -10.61 -0.93
N CYS A 251 -17.63 -9.88 0.18
CA CYS A 251 -17.69 -10.45 1.51
C CYS A 251 -19.03 -11.13 1.78
N LYS A 252 -18.96 -12.40 2.19
CA LYS A 252 -20.11 -13.23 2.59
C LYS A 252 -20.97 -12.54 3.66
N ASN A 253 -20.35 -12.07 4.75
CA ASN A 253 -21.09 -11.46 5.85
C ASN A 253 -21.71 -10.10 5.45
N CYS A 254 -20.95 -9.23 4.76
CA CYS A 254 -21.43 -7.91 4.36
C CYS A 254 -22.58 -7.99 3.35
N THR A 255 -22.57 -8.98 2.47
CA THR A 255 -23.56 -9.09 1.38
C THR A 255 -24.67 -10.10 1.64
N LYS A 256 -24.72 -10.73 2.82
CA LYS A 256 -25.68 -11.79 3.17
C LYS A 256 -27.16 -11.39 3.04
N HIS A 257 -27.47 -10.11 3.16
CA HIS A 257 -28.83 -9.58 3.01
C HIS A 257 -29.16 -9.14 1.58
N LEU A 258 -28.14 -9.04 0.72
CA LEU A 258 -28.27 -8.59 -0.66
C LEU A 258 -28.32 -9.76 -1.63
N LYS A 259 -27.68 -10.88 -1.31
CA LYS A 259 -27.53 -12.06 -2.18
C LYS A 259 -27.45 -13.33 -1.36
N ASP A 260 -27.80 -14.46 -1.99
CA ASP A 260 -27.66 -15.77 -1.38
C ASP A 260 -26.17 -16.16 -1.31
N THR A 261 -25.62 -16.14 -0.11
CA THR A 261 -24.21 -16.42 0.17
C THR A 261 -24.01 -17.78 0.85
N THR A 262 -25.01 -18.65 0.84
CA THR A 262 -24.96 -19.98 1.48
C THR A 262 -23.82 -20.86 0.96
N GLU A 263 -23.55 -20.79 -0.34
CA GLU A 263 -22.48 -21.56 -1.01
C GLU A 263 -21.09 -20.91 -0.90
N TYR A 264 -21.01 -19.69 -0.39
CA TYR A 264 -19.74 -19.00 -0.21
C TYR A 264 -18.97 -19.72 0.90
N LYS A 265 -17.67 -19.92 0.69
CA LYS A 265 -16.81 -20.53 1.71
C LYS A 265 -16.83 -19.66 2.97
N SER A 266 -16.70 -20.29 4.14
CA SER A 266 -16.78 -19.58 5.43
C SER A 266 -15.69 -18.52 5.60
N ASP A 267 -14.57 -18.64 4.87
CA ASP A 267 -13.42 -17.74 4.90
C ASP A 267 -13.52 -16.52 3.97
N GLN A 268 -14.59 -16.39 3.17
CA GLN A 268 -14.80 -15.27 2.24
C GLN A 268 -15.31 -14.01 2.96
N LEU A 269 -14.47 -13.46 3.83
CA LEU A 269 -14.77 -12.28 4.63
C LEU A 269 -13.88 -11.11 4.23
N CYS A 270 -14.43 -9.90 4.33
CA CYS A 270 -13.63 -8.67 4.22
C CYS A 270 -12.77 -8.48 5.47
N LEU A 271 -11.75 -7.63 5.37
CA LEU A 271 -10.81 -7.41 6.45
C LEU A 271 -11.48 -6.89 7.72
N LEU A 272 -12.52 -6.05 7.58
CA LEU A 272 -13.30 -5.58 8.74
C LEU A 272 -14.03 -6.73 9.46
N CYS A 273 -14.65 -7.64 8.70
CA CYS A 273 -15.33 -8.80 9.29
C CYS A 273 -14.33 -9.78 9.92
N LEU A 274 -13.20 -10.03 9.25
CA LEU A 274 -12.13 -10.87 9.78
C LEU A 274 -11.55 -10.30 11.08
N THR A 275 -11.20 -9.02 11.08
CA THR A 275 -10.67 -8.35 12.28
C THR A 275 -11.70 -8.36 13.42
N TYR A 276 -12.98 -8.13 13.12
CA TYR A 276 -14.03 -8.17 14.14
C TYR A 276 -14.19 -9.57 14.75
N GLU A 277 -14.26 -10.61 13.91
CA GLU A 277 -14.38 -12.00 14.35
C GLU A 277 -13.14 -12.45 15.13
N GLU A 278 -11.94 -12.02 14.73
CA GLU A 278 -10.69 -12.31 15.43
C GLU A 278 -10.68 -11.72 16.84
N ILE A 279 -11.19 -10.50 17.02
CA ILE A 279 -11.16 -9.84 18.34
C ILE A 279 -12.38 -10.16 19.20
N THR A 280 -13.55 -10.52 18.67
CA THR A 280 -14.76 -10.77 19.47
C THR A 280 -15.14 -12.25 19.55
N GLY A 281 -14.72 -13.07 18.59
CA GLY A 281 -15.22 -14.43 18.39
C GLY A 281 -16.62 -14.48 17.76
N GLU A 282 -17.20 -13.33 17.41
CA GLU A 282 -18.55 -13.22 16.85
C GLU A 282 -18.52 -12.61 15.44
N SER A 283 -19.56 -12.86 14.66
CA SER A 283 -19.70 -12.25 13.34
C SER A 283 -20.07 -10.77 13.46
N ARG A 284 -19.40 -9.93 12.66
CA ARG A 284 -19.68 -8.49 12.60
C ARG A 284 -21.16 -8.20 12.27
N GLN A 285 -21.71 -7.15 12.87
CA GLN A 285 -23.04 -6.65 12.55
C GLN A 285 -23.02 -5.90 11.20
N THR A 286 -23.99 -6.19 10.33
CA THR A 286 -23.99 -5.77 8.91
C THR A 286 -25.38 -5.37 8.39
N LYS A 287 -26.26 -4.85 9.25
CA LYS A 287 -27.63 -4.49 8.82
C LYS A 287 -27.67 -3.24 7.94
N ASP A 288 -26.82 -2.25 8.21
CA ASP A 288 -26.83 -0.94 7.57
C ASP A 288 -25.47 -0.59 6.95
N ILE A 289 -24.97 -1.47 6.06
CA ILE A 289 -23.69 -1.21 5.39
C ILE A 289 -23.87 -0.12 4.34
N LEU A 290 -23.07 0.93 4.48
CA LEU A 290 -22.92 1.97 3.47
C LEU A 290 -21.93 1.52 2.39
N TRP A 291 -22.41 1.44 1.16
CA TRP A 291 -21.66 1.04 -0.03
C TRP A 291 -21.23 2.28 -0.79
N ASP A 292 -19.98 2.30 -1.27
CA ASP A 292 -19.60 3.34 -2.22
C ASP A 292 -20.28 3.09 -3.59
N GLN A 293 -20.23 4.08 -4.47
CA GLN A 293 -20.89 4.00 -5.78
C GLN A 293 -20.36 2.86 -6.66
N GLU A 294 -19.06 2.54 -6.59
CA GLU A 294 -18.46 1.48 -7.39
C GLU A 294 -18.87 0.11 -6.84
N GLU A 295 -18.86 -0.07 -5.52
CA GLU A 295 -19.33 -1.28 -4.85
C GLU A 295 -20.81 -1.53 -5.10
N ALA A 296 -21.65 -0.50 -4.96
CA ALA A 296 -23.08 -0.59 -5.24
C ALA A 296 -23.34 -1.03 -6.69
N HIS A 297 -22.62 -0.42 -7.65
CA HIS A 297 -22.70 -0.79 -9.06
C HIS A 297 -22.25 -2.24 -9.30
N LEU A 298 -21.14 -2.67 -8.69
CA LEU A 298 -20.66 -4.04 -8.80
C LEU A 298 -21.66 -5.05 -8.24
N ILE A 299 -22.32 -4.74 -7.10
CA ILE A 299 -23.35 -5.59 -6.52
C ILE A 299 -24.57 -5.70 -7.44
N GLU A 300 -25.00 -4.59 -8.04
CA GLU A 300 -26.12 -4.57 -8.98
C GLU A 300 -25.81 -5.39 -10.24
N GLN A 301 -24.63 -5.21 -10.84
CA GLN A 301 -24.18 -5.99 -11.99
C GLN A 301 -24.08 -7.47 -11.68
N TRP A 302 -23.60 -7.82 -10.47
CA TRP A 302 -23.55 -9.21 -10.01
C TRP A 302 -24.94 -9.84 -9.99
N LYS A 303 -25.92 -9.16 -9.37
CA LYS A 303 -27.30 -9.65 -9.31
C LYS A 303 -27.91 -9.83 -10.70
N ARG A 304 -27.67 -8.87 -11.60
CA ARG A 304 -28.12 -8.93 -13.00
C ARG A 304 -27.58 -10.19 -13.68
N LEU A 305 -26.26 -10.42 -13.61
CA LEU A 305 -25.61 -11.54 -14.28
C LEU A 305 -26.03 -12.90 -13.71
N GLU A 306 -26.19 -13.03 -12.38
CA GLU A 306 -26.71 -14.27 -11.79
C GLU A 306 -28.13 -14.59 -12.26
N SER A 307 -28.97 -13.56 -12.40
CA SER A 307 -30.33 -13.71 -12.93
C SER A 307 -30.35 -14.07 -14.41
N GLU A 308 -29.52 -13.42 -15.24
CA GLU A 308 -29.43 -13.69 -16.68
C GLU A 308 -28.88 -15.10 -16.96
N MET A 309 -27.83 -15.50 -16.25
CA MET A 309 -27.17 -16.80 -16.44
C MET A 309 -27.86 -17.95 -15.69
N LYS A 310 -28.80 -17.65 -14.78
CA LYS A 310 -29.47 -18.61 -13.90
C LYS A 310 -28.50 -19.52 -13.13
N LYS A 311 -27.33 -18.99 -12.79
CA LYS A 311 -26.29 -19.67 -12.03
C LYS A 311 -25.65 -18.69 -11.06
N LYS A 312 -25.16 -19.18 -9.93
CA LYS A 312 -24.30 -18.41 -9.02
C LYS A 312 -22.95 -18.17 -9.68
N ILE A 313 -22.42 -16.96 -9.56
CA ILE A 313 -21.12 -16.58 -10.12
C ILE A 313 -20.18 -16.15 -8.99
N GLY A 314 -18.90 -16.49 -9.11
CA GLY A 314 -17.87 -16.05 -8.18
C GLY A 314 -17.46 -14.59 -8.42
N ARG A 315 -16.77 -13.96 -7.45
CA ARG A 315 -16.23 -12.60 -7.60
C ARG A 315 -15.30 -12.48 -8.80
N GLU A 316 -14.36 -13.42 -8.94
CA GLU A 316 -13.35 -13.39 -10.01
C GLU A 316 -14.03 -13.55 -11.37
N GLU A 317 -14.97 -14.49 -11.47
CA GLU A 317 -15.79 -14.69 -12.67
C GLU A 317 -16.60 -13.44 -13.03
N LEU A 318 -17.20 -12.75 -12.05
CA LEU A 318 -17.87 -11.47 -12.27
C LEU A 318 -16.93 -10.45 -12.93
N LEU A 319 -15.75 -10.25 -12.35
CA LEU A 319 -14.79 -9.25 -12.86
C LEU A 319 -14.31 -9.60 -14.27
N GLU A 320 -14.11 -10.89 -14.57
CA GLU A 320 -13.77 -11.37 -15.91
C GLU A 320 -14.89 -11.11 -16.92
N ILE A 321 -16.15 -11.40 -16.55
CA ILE A 321 -17.32 -11.15 -17.42
C ILE A 321 -17.44 -9.65 -17.70
N LEU A 322 -17.39 -8.80 -16.67
CA LEU A 322 -17.50 -7.35 -16.84
C LEU A 322 -16.35 -6.77 -17.67
N GLN A 323 -15.14 -7.28 -17.49
CA GLN A 323 -14.00 -6.89 -18.32
C GLN A 323 -14.22 -7.30 -19.78
N HIS A 324 -14.74 -8.50 -20.01
CA HIS A 324 -15.03 -9.00 -21.34
C HIS A 324 -16.16 -8.21 -22.02
N GLU A 325 -17.28 -7.95 -21.34
CA GLU A 325 -18.37 -7.09 -21.82
C GLU A 325 -17.86 -5.70 -22.21
N ARG A 326 -17.00 -5.10 -21.37
CA ARG A 326 -16.37 -3.80 -21.68
C ARG A 326 -15.53 -3.84 -22.95
N ILE A 327 -14.71 -4.88 -23.13
CA ILE A 327 -13.87 -5.05 -24.31
C ILE A 327 -14.72 -5.31 -25.56
N GLN A 328 -15.79 -6.11 -25.44
CA GLN A 328 -16.72 -6.39 -26.53
C GLN A 328 -17.44 -5.12 -26.97
N ARG A 329 -17.97 -4.33 -26.04
CA ARG A 329 -18.59 -3.03 -26.31
C ARG A 329 -17.65 -2.10 -27.08
N LEU A 330 -16.40 -1.97 -26.65
CA LEU A 330 -15.39 -1.18 -27.39
C LEU A 330 -15.08 -1.75 -28.79
N THR A 331 -15.22 -3.06 -28.97
CA THR A 331 -14.93 -3.77 -30.23
C THR A 331 -16.09 -3.68 -31.21
N VAL A 332 -17.33 -3.76 -30.75
CA VAL A 332 -18.55 -3.76 -31.58
C VAL A 332 -19.05 -2.34 -31.80
N ASP A 333 -19.37 -1.63 -30.71
CA ASP A 333 -20.02 -0.31 -30.74
C ASP A 333 -19.02 0.83 -31.01
N GLY A 334 -17.74 0.55 -30.83
CA GLY A 334 -16.65 1.50 -31.06
C GLY A 334 -16.20 2.26 -29.82
N VAL A 335 -15.22 3.12 -30.01
CA VAL A 335 -14.65 3.98 -28.96
C VAL A 335 -15.39 5.32 -29.02
N THR A 336 -15.99 5.74 -27.91
CA THR A 336 -16.73 7.01 -27.86
C THR A 336 -15.79 8.21 -27.76
N ASP A 337 -16.31 9.42 -28.03
CA ASP A 337 -15.54 10.66 -27.83
C ASP A 337 -15.12 10.83 -26.35
N GLU A 338 -15.94 10.36 -25.40
CA GLU A 338 -15.59 10.33 -23.97
C GLU A 338 -14.40 9.40 -23.69
N ASP A 339 -14.39 8.20 -24.30
CA ASP A 339 -13.26 7.27 -24.21
C ASP A 339 -11.99 7.91 -24.81
N LEU A 340 -12.08 8.59 -25.96
CA LEU A 340 -10.95 9.28 -26.58
C LEU A 340 -10.44 10.45 -25.74
N ASN A 341 -11.35 11.23 -25.13
CA ASN A 341 -11.01 12.31 -24.21
C ASN A 341 -10.23 11.80 -22.99
N SER A 342 -10.53 10.58 -22.51
CA SER A 342 -9.77 9.93 -21.44
C SER A 342 -8.33 9.58 -21.83
N LEU A 343 -7.98 9.53 -23.11
CA LEU A 343 -6.62 9.25 -23.59
C LEU A 343 -5.80 10.53 -23.88
N GLY A 344 -6.40 11.72 -23.76
CA GLY A 344 -5.75 12.97 -24.14
C GLY A 344 -5.23 12.91 -25.59
N SER A 345 -4.03 13.40 -25.86
CA SER A 345 -3.43 13.34 -27.21
C SER A 345 -2.88 11.95 -27.61
N ASN A 346 -2.92 10.95 -26.72
CA ASN A 346 -2.31 9.63 -26.95
C ASN A 346 -3.18 8.68 -27.78
N HIS A 347 -4.32 9.11 -28.33
CA HIS A 347 -5.15 8.30 -29.23
C HIS A 347 -4.76 8.45 -30.72
N LEU A 348 -4.04 9.51 -31.09
CA LEU A 348 -3.70 9.82 -32.48
C LEU A 348 -2.79 8.75 -33.10
N GLY A 349 -3.18 8.21 -34.26
CA GLY A 349 -2.40 7.23 -35.02
C GLY A 349 -2.40 5.79 -34.47
N ASN A 350 -3.15 5.50 -33.41
CA ASN A 350 -3.27 4.15 -32.87
C ASN A 350 -4.27 3.30 -33.66
N SER A 351 -3.96 2.01 -33.80
CA SER A 351 -4.96 1.04 -34.27
C SER A 351 -6.09 0.86 -33.24
N LYS A 352 -7.28 0.40 -33.69
CA LYS A 352 -8.41 0.08 -32.80
C LYS A 352 -8.02 -0.83 -31.64
N LYS A 353 -7.21 -1.86 -31.91
CA LYS A 353 -6.70 -2.79 -30.90
C LYS A 353 -5.84 -2.09 -29.84
N GLU A 354 -5.00 -1.15 -30.26
CA GLU A 354 -4.13 -0.40 -29.36
C GLU A 354 -4.91 0.62 -28.52
N LEU A 355 -5.97 1.23 -29.08
CA LEU A 355 -6.89 2.08 -28.33
C LEU A 355 -7.58 1.29 -27.21
N ILE A 356 -8.13 0.11 -27.53
CA ILE A 356 -8.79 -0.76 -26.54
C ILE A 356 -7.83 -1.14 -25.41
N ARG A 357 -6.56 -1.47 -25.75
CA ARG A 357 -5.51 -1.74 -24.75
C ARG A 357 -5.26 -0.52 -23.87
N LYS A 358 -5.09 0.66 -24.46
CA LYS A 358 -4.78 1.89 -23.73
C LYS A 358 -5.93 2.35 -22.83
N LEU A 359 -7.18 2.04 -23.18
CA LEU A 359 -8.38 2.36 -22.38
C LEU A 359 -8.60 1.44 -21.18
N GLN A 360 -7.85 0.34 -21.07
CA GLN A 360 -7.92 -0.51 -19.88
C GLN A 360 -7.46 0.28 -18.64
N PRO A 361 -8.05 0.02 -17.47
CA PRO A 361 -7.63 0.64 -16.23
C PRO A 361 -6.21 0.20 -15.85
N PHE A 362 -5.39 1.16 -15.46
CA PHE A 362 -4.08 0.99 -14.85
C PHE A 362 -4.25 1.11 -13.32
N ILE A 363 -4.24 -0.04 -12.64
CA ILE A 363 -4.35 -0.08 -11.19
C ILE A 363 -2.99 0.22 -10.59
N LEU A 364 -2.83 1.44 -10.07
CA LEU A 364 -1.66 1.82 -9.28
C LEU A 364 -1.71 1.02 -7.96
N PRO A 365 -0.68 0.21 -7.63
CA PRO A 365 -0.71 -0.54 -6.39
C PRO A 365 -0.78 0.41 -5.20
N HIS A 366 -1.76 0.19 -4.33
CA HIS A 366 -1.88 0.97 -3.09
C HIS A 366 -0.75 0.61 -2.11
N PHE A 367 -0.33 -0.66 -2.17
CA PHE A 367 0.64 -1.27 -1.29
C PHE A 367 1.62 -2.16 -2.08
N VAL A 368 2.93 -2.08 -1.79
CA VAL A 368 3.91 -3.07 -2.28
C VAL A 368 3.96 -4.22 -1.29
N LYS A 369 3.57 -5.42 -1.73
CA LYS A 369 3.93 -6.63 -0.99
C LYS A 369 5.45 -6.75 -0.95
N CYS A 370 5.99 -6.81 0.26
CA CYS A 370 7.41 -7.08 0.43
C CYS A 370 7.78 -8.39 -0.24
N GLN A 371 8.70 -8.35 -1.20
CA GLN A 371 9.30 -9.54 -1.81
C GLN A 371 10.58 -9.99 -1.10
N CYS A 372 10.86 -9.38 0.06
CA CYS A 372 11.94 -9.80 0.92
C CYS A 372 11.83 -11.28 1.28
N GLU A 373 12.98 -11.94 1.30
CA GLU A 373 13.12 -13.38 1.59
C GLU A 373 12.41 -13.78 2.91
N LYS A 374 12.34 -12.87 3.89
CA LYS A 374 11.68 -13.09 5.19
C LYS A 374 10.18 -13.40 5.10
N ASN A 375 9.43 -12.79 4.17
CA ASN A 375 7.97 -12.90 4.09
C ASN A 375 7.46 -13.95 3.09
N ILE A 376 8.36 -14.72 2.48
CA ILE A 376 7.98 -15.77 1.54
C ILE A 376 7.27 -16.88 2.31
N ARG A 377 5.97 -17.03 2.07
CA ARG A 377 5.15 -18.13 2.56
C ARG A 377 4.82 -19.06 1.40
N PHE A 378 4.87 -20.36 1.66
CA PHE A 378 4.53 -21.38 0.68
C PHE A 378 3.13 -21.89 0.99
N THR A 379 2.22 -21.83 0.01
CA THR A 379 0.93 -22.52 0.05
C THR A 379 1.13 -24.03 0.17
N GLU A 380 0.14 -24.79 0.65
CA GLU A 380 0.28 -26.26 0.76
C GLU A 380 0.65 -26.93 -0.58
N ASN A 381 0.10 -26.43 -1.68
CA ASN A 381 0.45 -26.88 -3.03
C ASN A 381 1.89 -26.56 -3.40
N GLU A 382 2.39 -25.37 -3.05
CA GLU A 382 3.79 -25.01 -3.26
C GLU A 382 4.71 -25.83 -2.37
N VAL A 383 4.34 -26.07 -1.11
CA VAL A 383 5.10 -26.93 -0.20
C VAL A 383 5.29 -28.32 -0.80
N ARG A 384 4.20 -28.90 -1.33
CA ARG A 384 4.28 -30.19 -2.02
C ARG A 384 5.18 -30.13 -3.26
N ARG A 385 5.02 -29.13 -4.12
CA ARG A 385 5.81 -28.98 -5.36
C ARG A 385 7.30 -28.77 -5.09
N TYR A 386 7.64 -27.93 -4.12
CA TYR A 386 9.03 -27.68 -3.72
C TYR A 386 9.64 -28.92 -3.09
N ARG A 387 8.93 -29.60 -2.17
CA ARG A 387 9.34 -30.88 -1.60
C ARG A 387 9.63 -31.92 -2.69
N GLU A 388 8.68 -32.15 -3.59
CA GLU A 388 8.83 -33.12 -4.70
C GLU A 388 9.99 -32.74 -5.63
N ALA A 389 10.20 -31.47 -5.91
CA ALA A 389 11.31 -31.02 -6.75
C ALA A 389 12.67 -31.27 -6.08
N ILE A 390 12.77 -31.11 -4.75
CA ILE A 390 13.98 -31.39 -3.97
C ILE A 390 14.25 -32.90 -3.96
N ILE A 391 13.24 -33.72 -3.65
CA ILE A 391 13.37 -35.19 -3.62
C ILE A 391 13.80 -35.73 -4.99
N ASN A 392 13.12 -35.31 -6.06
CA ASN A 392 13.42 -35.76 -7.42
C ASN A 392 14.79 -35.30 -7.93
N SER A 393 15.39 -34.31 -7.26
CA SER A 393 16.73 -33.79 -7.59
C SER A 393 17.80 -34.31 -6.61
N ASN A 394 17.49 -35.34 -5.81
CA ASN A 394 18.37 -35.89 -4.76
C ASN A 394 18.96 -34.79 -3.86
N GLY A 395 18.15 -33.81 -3.49
CA GLY A 395 18.55 -32.67 -2.65
C GLY A 395 19.42 -31.61 -3.31
N ARG A 396 19.62 -31.68 -4.63
CA ARG A 396 20.34 -30.65 -5.39
C ARG A 396 19.41 -29.47 -5.68
N VAL A 397 19.55 -28.44 -4.85
CA VAL A 397 18.71 -27.23 -4.87
C VAL A 397 18.69 -26.53 -6.24
N ARG A 398 19.82 -26.45 -6.95
CA ARG A 398 19.87 -25.83 -8.28
C ARG A 398 19.13 -26.62 -9.35
N GLU A 399 19.20 -27.94 -9.31
CA GLU A 399 18.47 -28.80 -10.26
C GLU A 399 16.96 -28.72 -10.00
N ALA A 400 16.57 -28.71 -8.72
CA ALA A 400 15.18 -28.50 -8.30
C ALA A 400 14.64 -27.13 -8.74
N SER A 401 15.45 -26.07 -8.58
CA SER A 401 15.16 -24.70 -9.04
C SER A 401 14.95 -24.62 -10.54
N ASN A 402 15.85 -25.23 -11.33
CA ASN A 402 15.72 -25.28 -12.79
C ASN A 402 14.47 -26.05 -13.22
N LYS A 403 14.13 -27.14 -12.52
CA LYS A 403 12.94 -27.97 -12.81
C LYS A 403 11.63 -27.21 -12.55
N LEU A 404 11.57 -26.41 -11.47
CA LEU A 404 10.41 -25.57 -11.17
C LEU A 404 10.41 -24.22 -11.90
N LYS A 405 11.52 -23.84 -12.55
CA LYS A 405 11.73 -22.52 -13.17
C LYS A 405 11.52 -21.37 -12.18
N VAL A 406 12.01 -21.55 -10.96
CA VAL A 406 11.93 -20.54 -9.88
C VAL A 406 13.33 -20.25 -9.35
N GLU A 407 13.52 -19.08 -8.76
CA GLU A 407 14.84 -18.65 -8.27
C GLU A 407 15.41 -19.59 -7.20
N VAL A 408 16.71 -19.87 -7.27
CA VAL A 408 17.42 -20.75 -6.32
C VAL A 408 17.23 -20.30 -4.86
N LYS A 409 17.17 -18.98 -4.65
CA LYS A 409 16.96 -18.37 -3.33
C LYS A 409 15.64 -18.79 -2.67
N LEU A 410 14.59 -19.05 -3.46
CA LEU A 410 13.31 -19.52 -2.95
C LEU A 410 13.42 -20.92 -2.32
N PHE A 411 14.29 -21.78 -2.85
CA PHE A 411 14.53 -23.10 -2.28
C PHE A 411 15.34 -23.04 -0.98
N PHE A 412 16.31 -22.13 -0.88
CA PHE A 412 17.02 -21.92 0.39
C PHE A 412 16.03 -21.44 1.47
N ARG A 413 15.16 -20.50 1.13
CA ARG A 413 14.11 -20.05 2.05
C ARG A 413 13.12 -21.17 2.41
N PHE A 414 12.76 -22.02 1.45
CA PHE A 414 11.93 -23.20 1.69
C PHE A 414 12.59 -24.14 2.71
N LEU A 415 13.89 -24.42 2.56
CA LEU A 415 14.65 -25.27 3.48
C LEU A 415 14.85 -24.64 4.86
N GLU A 416 14.95 -23.30 4.96
CA GLU A 416 14.98 -22.60 6.24
C GLU A 416 13.66 -22.73 7.01
N ILE A 417 12.53 -22.60 6.32
CA ILE A 417 11.19 -22.70 6.93
C ILE A 417 10.84 -24.16 7.26
N TYR A 418 11.15 -25.06 6.33
CA TYR A 418 10.86 -26.48 6.40
C TYR A 418 12.17 -27.26 6.48
N GLY A 419 12.91 -27.03 7.57
CA GLY A 419 14.17 -27.74 7.83
C GLY A 419 14.01 -29.27 7.88
N PRO A 420 15.12 -30.01 7.98
CA PRO A 420 15.12 -31.48 7.89
C PRO A 420 14.25 -32.17 8.95
N GLU A 421 14.02 -31.52 10.10
CA GLU A 421 13.15 -32.02 11.17
C GLU A 421 11.65 -31.75 10.94
N HIS A 422 11.29 -30.99 9.91
CA HIS A 422 9.91 -30.61 9.66
C HIS A 422 9.06 -31.83 9.24
N PRO A 423 7.82 -32.00 9.75
CA PRO A 423 6.98 -33.18 9.49
C PRO A 423 6.71 -33.51 8.02
N ILE A 424 6.90 -32.55 7.11
CA ILE A 424 6.73 -32.77 5.67
C ILE A 424 7.77 -33.74 5.11
N TRP A 425 8.85 -34.04 5.84
CA TRP A 425 9.93 -34.93 5.42
C TRP A 425 9.84 -36.34 6.00
N LYS A 426 8.81 -36.66 6.80
CA LYS A 426 8.70 -37.92 7.58
C LYS A 426 8.76 -39.22 6.77
N ASP A 427 8.57 -39.16 5.45
CA ASP A 427 8.62 -40.33 4.55
C ASP A 427 9.90 -40.36 3.69
N CYS A 428 10.96 -39.63 4.07
CA CYS A 428 12.20 -39.55 3.30
C CYS A 428 13.43 -39.89 4.16
N ASP A 429 14.10 -40.99 3.84
CA ASP A 429 15.34 -41.42 4.48
C ASP A 429 16.52 -40.54 4.03
N ASN A 430 17.19 -39.90 5.00
CA ASN A 430 18.53 -39.29 4.94
C ASN A 430 18.99 -38.63 3.63
N HIS A 431 18.97 -37.30 3.58
CA HIS A 431 19.76 -36.53 2.60
C HIS A 431 20.55 -35.40 3.26
N GLU A 432 21.88 -35.46 3.12
CA GLU A 432 22.80 -34.35 3.35
C GLU A 432 22.65 -33.32 2.24
N TRP A 433 22.32 -32.08 2.60
CA TRP A 433 22.17 -30.97 1.65
C TRP A 433 23.54 -30.37 1.35
N ARG A 434 23.95 -30.31 0.07
CA ARG A 434 25.24 -29.72 -0.32
C ARG A 434 25.06 -28.34 -0.97
N GLU A 435 25.67 -27.32 -0.37
CA GLU A 435 25.76 -25.97 -0.92
C GLU A 435 26.86 -25.86 -1.97
N HIS A 436 26.51 -25.27 -3.12
CA HIS A 436 27.49 -24.72 -4.04
C HIS A 436 27.08 -23.31 -4.43
N GLU A 437 27.76 -22.32 -3.83
CA GLU A 437 27.66 -20.92 -4.19
C GLU A 437 28.40 -20.62 -5.50
N ARG A 438 27.71 -19.91 -6.38
CA ARG A 438 28.25 -19.04 -7.44
C ARG A 438 27.17 -18.04 -7.77
N GLU A 439 27.60 -16.78 -7.84
CA GLU A 439 26.82 -15.56 -7.99
C GLU A 439 25.77 -15.62 -9.11
N VAL A 440 24.58 -15.11 -8.82
CA VAL A 440 23.55 -14.78 -9.81
C VAL A 440 23.03 -13.38 -9.50
N LEU A 441 23.06 -12.51 -10.51
CA LEU A 441 22.59 -11.13 -10.47
C LEU A 441 21.10 -11.03 -10.09
N PRO A 442 20.66 -9.94 -9.43
CA PRO A 442 19.26 -9.74 -9.07
C PRO A 442 18.38 -9.54 -10.32
N SER A 443 17.31 -10.33 -10.42
CA SER A 443 16.18 -10.10 -11.32
C SER A 443 15.19 -9.15 -10.64
N THR A 444 14.85 -8.04 -11.30
CA THR A 444 13.88 -7.06 -10.83
C THR A 444 12.46 -7.56 -11.05
N VAL A 445 11.74 -7.95 -9.99
CA VAL A 445 10.37 -8.46 -10.07
C VAL A 445 9.36 -7.37 -9.72
N ASN A 446 9.04 -6.58 -10.74
CA ASN A 446 7.72 -6.02 -11.02
C ASN A 446 7.85 -5.36 -12.39
N PRO A 447 7.86 -6.15 -13.48
CA PRO A 447 7.83 -5.54 -14.80
C PRO A 447 6.53 -4.73 -14.91
N LEU A 448 6.65 -3.47 -15.38
CA LEU A 448 5.53 -2.83 -16.04
C LEU A 448 4.88 -3.84 -17.00
N PRO A 449 3.55 -3.88 -17.18
CA PRO A 449 2.90 -4.74 -18.17
C PRO A 449 3.52 -4.50 -19.55
N ASP A 450 4.47 -5.32 -20.00
CA ASP A 450 5.20 -5.32 -21.29
C ASP A 450 5.50 -3.95 -21.99
N LEU A 451 5.52 -2.84 -21.24
CA LEU A 451 5.63 -1.49 -21.79
C LEU A 451 7.07 -1.11 -22.15
N MET A 452 8.05 -1.90 -21.70
CA MET A 452 9.48 -1.56 -21.79
C MET A 452 10.34 -2.81 -22.00
N ARG A 453 10.43 -3.30 -23.24
CA ARG A 453 11.70 -3.92 -23.65
C ARG A 453 12.76 -2.81 -23.61
N PRO A 454 13.89 -2.99 -22.92
CA PRO A 454 15.01 -2.08 -23.11
C PRO A 454 15.34 -2.09 -24.60
N VAL A 455 15.32 -0.91 -25.23
CA VAL A 455 15.84 -0.72 -26.58
C VAL A 455 17.25 -1.29 -26.53
N LYS A 456 17.51 -2.39 -27.25
CA LYS A 456 18.86 -2.92 -27.44
C LYS A 456 19.72 -1.74 -27.88
N ALA A 457 20.60 -1.27 -27.01
CA ALA A 457 21.65 -0.36 -27.42
C ALA A 457 22.38 -1.08 -28.55
N LYS A 458 22.27 -0.54 -29.77
CA LYS A 458 23.02 -1.04 -30.91
C LYS A 458 24.49 -1.03 -30.50
N GLU A 459 25.07 -2.22 -30.45
CA GLU A 459 26.52 -2.37 -30.42
C GLU A 459 27.13 -1.58 -31.57
N GLY A 460 28.21 -0.86 -31.27
CA GLY A 460 29.18 -0.41 -32.25
C GLY A 460 28.98 1.00 -32.80
N ARG A 461 29.49 2.00 -32.07
CA ARG A 461 30.42 2.98 -32.66
C ARG A 461 31.56 3.23 -31.68
N LYS A 462 32.76 2.88 -32.13
CA LYS A 462 34.04 2.95 -31.43
C LYS A 462 34.24 4.34 -30.79
N LEU A 463 34.44 4.35 -29.47
CA LEU A 463 35.09 5.46 -28.77
C LEU A 463 36.48 5.65 -29.39
N LYS A 464 36.71 6.79 -30.05
CA LYS A 464 38.07 7.29 -30.28
C LYS A 464 38.54 7.90 -28.95
N GLU A 465 39.77 7.57 -28.59
CA GLU A 465 40.48 8.00 -27.39
C GLU A 465 40.43 9.52 -27.15
N PRO A 466 40.53 9.97 -25.89
CA PRO A 466 40.57 11.38 -25.56
C PRO A 466 41.89 12.02 -25.99
N LEU A 467 41.81 12.99 -26.90
CA LEU A 467 42.90 13.92 -27.18
C LEU A 467 43.10 14.83 -25.96
N LYS A 468 44.27 14.68 -25.34
CA LYS A 468 44.86 15.64 -24.40
C LYS A 468 44.89 17.03 -25.06
N ILE A 469 44.27 18.03 -24.44
CA ILE A 469 44.52 19.43 -24.77
C ILE A 469 45.04 20.12 -23.52
N GLN A 470 46.26 20.64 -23.69
CA GLN A 470 47.04 21.43 -22.76
C GLN A 470 46.35 22.76 -22.47
N VAL A 471 46.45 23.18 -21.22
CA VAL A 471 46.19 24.54 -20.75
C VAL A 471 47.14 25.49 -21.48
N ASN A 472 46.60 26.55 -22.10
CA ASN A 472 47.33 27.80 -22.29
C ASN A 472 46.37 29.00 -22.34
N ARG A 473 46.76 30.02 -21.57
CA ARG A 473 46.16 31.36 -21.43
C ARG A 473 46.25 32.15 -22.73
N LEU A 474 45.28 33.03 -22.98
CA LEU A 474 45.42 34.48 -23.28
C LEU A 474 44.23 35.00 -24.10
N GLY A 475 43.76 36.20 -23.74
CA GLY A 475 43.24 37.17 -24.72
C GLY A 475 41.73 37.30 -24.88
N GLU A 476 41.15 38.23 -24.11
CA GLU A 476 40.27 39.32 -24.57
C GLU A 476 39.17 39.04 -25.61
N THR A 477 37.89 39.21 -25.23
CA THR A 477 36.99 40.32 -25.63
C THR A 477 35.52 39.95 -25.38
N TYR A 478 34.80 40.80 -24.64
CA TYR A 478 33.33 40.88 -24.58
C TYR A 478 32.80 41.64 -25.82
N PRO A 479 31.55 41.41 -26.27
CA PRO A 479 30.44 42.23 -25.77
C PRO A 479 29.08 41.51 -25.60
N PHE A 480 28.39 41.91 -24.52
CA PHE A 480 26.97 42.31 -24.42
C PHE A 480 25.94 41.78 -25.44
N LEU A 481 24.82 41.25 -24.89
CA LEU A 481 23.40 41.65 -25.12
C LEU A 481 22.51 40.61 -24.39
N MET A 482 21.92 40.96 -23.24
CA MET A 482 20.50 41.34 -23.04
C MET A 482 19.49 40.46 -23.79
N TRP A 483 18.39 40.11 -23.12
CA TRP A 483 16.98 39.97 -23.55
C TRP A 483 16.25 39.36 -22.32
N THR A 484 15.52 40.18 -21.56
CA THR A 484 14.05 40.38 -21.59
C THR A 484 13.24 39.12 -21.34
#